data_AF-A0AAC9XLW8-F1
#
_entry.id   AF-A0AAC9XLW8-F1
#
_cell.length_a   1.000
_cell.length_b   1.000
_cell.length_c   1.000
_cell.angle_alpha   90.00
_cell.angle_beta   90.00
_cell.angle_gamma   90.00
#
_symmetry.space_group_name_H-M   'P 1'
#
loop_
_entity.id
_entity.type
_entity.pdbx_description
1 polymer ?
#
loop_
_entity_poly.entity_id
_entity_poly.type
_entity_poly.pdbx_seq_one_letter_code
_entity_poly.pdbx_strand_id
1 'polypeptide(L)'
;MKNKIIAFIKRKNESIHTTETIYIASILTMVGGFVDAYTYVTRGGVFAYAQTGNIIFFAMGLVRKQFNDTLHYFMSIIIFIIGIFFALYIKKILNKRKIIEFEYVIILIHSIVLFIVGLLPQTFSDTVIVGSISFMSAIFMITFNKVEGLSYVTNMCTGNLRSASENIFKFLFNKDNTGLKKGLIYITILCSFALGAFLGTLFTNIFGIRAIWISSALLLVVESLMFFEK
;
A
#
# COMPACT_ATOMS: atom_id res chain seq x y z
N MET A 1 -12.41 19.71 31.31
CA MET A 1 -11.79 18.37 31.53
C MET A 1 -12.70 17.21 31.15
N LYS A 2 -13.99 17.20 31.55
CA LYS A 2 -14.97 16.13 31.23
C LYS A 2 -15.02 15.74 29.73
N ASN A 3 -15.01 16.71 28.81
CA ASN A 3 -15.07 16.42 27.36
C ASN A 3 -13.81 15.74 26.81
N LYS A 4 -12.63 15.97 27.38
CA LYS A 4 -11.39 15.26 26.98
C LYS A 4 -11.37 13.83 27.50
N ILE A 5 -11.90 13.60 28.71
CA ILE A 5 -12.02 12.27 29.31
C ILE A 5 -13.10 11.45 28.58
N ILE A 6 -14.23 12.06 28.24
CA ILE A 6 -15.29 11.42 27.43
C ILE A 6 -14.76 11.13 26.01
N ALA A 7 -14.00 12.03 25.38
CA ALA A 7 -13.37 11.76 24.09
C ALA A 7 -12.32 10.64 24.17
N PHE A 8 -11.55 10.57 25.27
CA PHE A 8 -10.55 9.52 25.50
C PHE A 8 -11.21 8.15 25.77
N ILE A 9 -12.28 8.11 26.56
CA ILE A 9 -13.07 6.89 26.83
C ILE A 9 -13.80 6.43 25.56
N LYS A 10 -14.34 7.36 24.76
CA LYS A 10 -15.01 7.05 23.50
C LYS A 10 -14.03 6.52 22.44
N ARG A 11 -12.79 7.03 22.43
CA ARG A 11 -11.68 6.52 21.58
C ARG A 11 -11.18 5.13 22.00
N LYS A 12 -11.39 4.74 23.26
CA LYS A 12 -11.04 3.41 23.79
C LYS A 12 -12.15 2.36 23.55
N ASN A 13 -13.38 2.81 23.29
CA ASN A 13 -14.56 1.97 23.06
C ASN A 13 -15.00 1.88 21.58
N GLU A 14 -14.30 2.53 20.64
CA GLU A 14 -14.43 2.19 19.23
C GLU A 14 -13.62 0.90 19.02
N SER A 15 -14.31 -0.23 18.84
CA SER A 15 -13.70 -1.46 18.33
C SER A 15 -12.81 -1.11 17.14
N ILE A 16 -11.55 -1.56 17.15
CA ILE A 16 -10.62 -1.35 16.03
C ILE A 16 -11.35 -1.76 14.76
N HIS A 17 -11.46 -0.82 13.81
CA HIS A 17 -12.10 -1.11 12.54
C HIS A 17 -11.33 -2.27 11.88
N THR A 18 -12.00 -3.27 11.30
CA THR A 18 -11.35 -4.49 10.78
C THR A 18 -10.15 -4.19 9.89
N THR A 19 -10.22 -3.13 9.07
CA THR A 19 -9.14 -2.70 8.17
C THR A 19 -7.94 -2.06 8.87
N GLU A 20 -8.09 -1.65 10.13
CA GLU A 20 -7.03 -1.13 10.99
C GLU A 20 -6.37 -2.24 11.83
N THR A 21 -6.77 -3.52 11.68
CA THR A 21 -6.09 -4.62 12.36
C THR A 21 -4.71 -4.88 11.77
N ILE A 22 -3.76 -5.31 12.61
CA ILE A 22 -2.41 -5.66 12.12
C ILE A 22 -2.42 -6.76 11.06
N TYR A 23 -3.36 -7.71 11.14
CA TYR A 23 -3.46 -8.81 10.19
C TYR A 23 -3.82 -8.33 8.79
N ILE A 24 -4.88 -7.50 8.66
CA ILE A 24 -5.29 -6.94 7.37
C ILE A 24 -4.20 -6.00 6.84
N ALA A 25 -3.67 -5.11 7.68
CA ALA A 25 -2.58 -4.20 7.29
C ALA A 25 -1.34 -4.96 6.76
N SER A 26 -0.99 -6.10 7.38
CA SER A 26 0.13 -6.94 6.95
C SER A 26 -0.11 -7.56 5.57
N ILE A 27 -1.32 -8.09 5.31
CA ILE A 27 -1.65 -8.67 4.00
C ILE A 27 -1.66 -7.58 2.92
N LEU A 28 -2.27 -6.42 3.21
CA LEU A 28 -2.32 -5.30 2.26
C LEU A 28 -0.92 -4.77 1.91
N THR A 29 -0.03 -4.66 2.91
CA THR A 29 1.36 -4.26 2.70
C THR A 29 2.17 -5.34 1.97
N MET A 30 1.91 -6.62 2.23
CA MET A 30 2.52 -7.73 1.50
C MET A 30 2.12 -7.70 0.02
N VAL A 31 0.85 -7.44 -0.29
CA VAL A 31 0.39 -7.24 -1.68
C VAL A 31 1.13 -6.07 -2.32
N GLY A 32 1.32 -4.95 -1.60
CA GLY A 32 2.08 -3.81 -2.10
C GLY A 32 3.52 -4.18 -2.49
N GLY A 33 4.23 -4.91 -1.63
CA GLY A 33 5.58 -5.39 -1.93
C GLY A 33 5.63 -6.35 -3.12
N PHE A 34 4.66 -7.28 -3.20
CA PHE A 34 4.54 -8.22 -4.31
C PHE A 34 4.34 -7.49 -5.64
N VAL A 35 3.38 -6.57 -5.67
CA VAL A 35 3.01 -5.85 -6.89
C VAL A 35 4.18 -5.00 -7.39
N ASP A 36 4.93 -4.34 -6.51
CA ASP A 36 6.12 -3.59 -6.89
C ASP A 36 7.22 -4.46 -7.50
N ALA A 37 7.49 -5.61 -6.88
CA ALA A 37 8.45 -6.57 -7.43
C ALA A 37 7.97 -7.10 -8.80
N TYR A 38 6.69 -7.42 -8.92
CA TYR A 38 6.08 -7.88 -10.17
C TYR A 38 6.21 -6.84 -11.29
N THR A 39 5.82 -5.58 -11.05
CA THR A 39 5.88 -4.54 -12.08
C THR A 39 7.32 -4.20 -12.45
N TYR A 40 8.23 -4.22 -11.48
CA TYR A 40 9.64 -4.00 -11.77
C TYR A 40 10.22 -5.09 -12.68
N VAL A 41 9.93 -6.36 -12.38
CA VAL A 41 10.47 -7.50 -13.14
C VAL A 41 9.81 -7.62 -14.53
N THR A 42 8.50 -7.38 -14.63
CA THR A 42 7.75 -7.66 -15.87
C THR A 42 7.35 -6.44 -16.68
N ARG A 43 7.35 -5.23 -16.12
CA ARG A 43 6.78 -4.04 -16.77
C ARG A 43 7.77 -2.88 -16.79
N GLY A 44 8.84 -3.04 -17.58
CA GLY A 44 9.76 -1.95 -17.90
C GLY A 44 10.61 -1.42 -16.74
N GLY A 45 10.77 -2.18 -15.65
CA GLY A 45 11.57 -1.74 -14.49
C GLY A 45 10.89 -0.67 -13.64
N VAL A 46 9.57 -0.56 -13.68
CA VAL A 46 8.83 0.52 -13.00
C VAL A 46 8.14 0.01 -11.74
N PHE A 47 8.28 0.74 -10.64
CA PHE A 47 7.55 0.46 -9.41
C PHE A 47 6.16 1.09 -9.47
N ALA A 48 5.11 0.32 -9.20
CA ALA A 48 3.77 0.89 -9.19
C ALA A 48 3.46 1.65 -7.88
N TYR A 49 4.04 1.22 -6.76
CA TYR A 49 3.83 1.73 -5.41
C TYR A 49 5.00 2.62 -4.96
N ALA A 50 6.25 2.18 -5.12
CA ALA A 50 7.44 2.90 -4.66
C ALA A 50 7.86 4.07 -5.58
N GLN A 51 7.11 5.17 -5.55
CA GLN A 51 7.36 6.35 -6.40
C GLN A 51 8.73 7.01 -6.15
N THR A 52 9.33 6.88 -4.96
CA THR A 52 10.71 7.35 -4.71
C THR A 52 11.72 6.69 -5.65
N GLY A 53 11.57 5.40 -5.95
CA GLY A 53 12.42 4.70 -6.91
C GLY A 53 12.26 5.26 -8.33
N ASN A 54 11.02 5.50 -8.74
CA ASN A 54 10.73 6.09 -10.05
C ASN A 54 11.30 7.51 -10.19
N ILE A 55 11.29 8.33 -9.13
CA ILE A 55 11.92 9.66 -9.15
C ILE A 55 13.42 9.53 -9.40
N ILE A 56 14.09 8.60 -8.73
CA ILE A 56 15.53 8.35 -8.90
C ILE A 56 15.83 7.87 -10.32
N PHE A 57 15.09 6.87 -10.83
CA PHE A 57 15.32 6.35 -12.18
C PHE A 57 15.01 7.36 -13.28
N PHE A 58 13.98 8.19 -13.10
CA PHE A 58 13.70 9.30 -14.00
C PHE A 58 14.88 10.28 -14.05
N ALA A 59 15.37 10.73 -12.88
CA ALA A 59 16.49 11.67 -12.79
C ALA A 59 17.77 11.10 -13.42
N MET A 60 18.11 9.83 -13.14
CA MET A 60 19.25 9.15 -13.77
C MET A 60 19.10 9.07 -15.29
N GLY A 61 17.88 8.83 -15.76
CA GLY A 61 17.51 8.81 -17.17
C GLY A 61 17.74 10.11 -17.91
N LEU A 62 17.32 11.23 -17.31
CA LEU A 62 17.53 12.57 -17.85
C LEU A 62 19.03 12.88 -18.04
N VAL A 63 19.86 12.51 -17.06
CA VAL A 63 21.32 12.70 -17.13
C VAL A 63 21.94 11.87 -18.26
N ARG A 64 21.45 10.65 -18.46
CA ARG A 64 21.91 9.75 -19.55
C ARG A 64 21.37 10.14 -20.93
N LYS A 65 20.54 11.19 -21.03
CA LYS A 65 19.84 11.63 -22.26
C LYS A 65 18.95 10.54 -22.88
N GLN A 66 18.48 9.61 -22.06
CA GLN A 66 17.58 8.50 -22.45
C GLN A 66 16.13 8.91 -22.20
N PHE A 67 15.69 10.00 -22.83
CA PHE A 67 14.38 10.61 -22.51
C PHE A 67 13.21 9.66 -22.82
N ASN A 68 13.20 9.03 -24.00
CA ASN A 68 12.11 8.13 -24.39
C ASN A 68 11.97 6.93 -23.46
N ASP A 69 13.10 6.39 -22.99
CA ASP A 69 13.16 5.21 -22.12
C ASP A 69 12.93 5.54 -20.64
N THR A 70 12.59 6.79 -20.30
CA THR A 70 12.44 7.22 -18.89
C THR A 70 11.13 7.94 -18.62
N LEU A 71 10.38 8.31 -19.65
CA LEU A 71 9.06 8.93 -19.53
C LEU A 71 8.06 8.06 -18.76
N HIS A 72 8.17 6.74 -18.81
CA HIS A 72 7.28 5.84 -18.08
C HIS A 72 7.37 5.98 -16.56
N TYR A 73 8.56 6.30 -16.02
CA TYR A 73 8.72 6.60 -14.59
C TYR A 73 7.97 7.87 -14.21
N PHE A 74 8.09 8.91 -15.04
CA PHE A 74 7.39 10.18 -14.85
C PHE A 74 5.87 10.00 -14.95
N MET A 75 5.40 9.23 -15.92
CA MET A 75 3.97 8.92 -16.08
C MET A 75 3.40 8.21 -14.86
N SER A 76 4.11 7.22 -14.30
CA SER A 76 3.72 6.58 -13.04
C SER A 76 3.53 7.60 -11.92
N ILE A 77 4.47 8.54 -11.75
CA ILE A 77 4.42 9.57 -10.71
C ILE A 77 3.21 10.49 -10.89
N ILE A 78 2.96 10.98 -12.11
CA ILE A 78 1.83 11.87 -12.40
C ILE A 78 0.50 11.14 -12.15
N ILE A 79 0.36 9.90 -12.60
CA ILE A 79 -0.85 9.11 -12.40
C ILE A 79 -1.07 8.80 -10.90
N PHE A 80 -0.01 8.54 -10.16
CA PHE A 80 -0.07 8.37 -8.71
C PHE A 80 -0.57 9.65 -8.01
N ILE A 81 -0.06 10.83 -8.41
CA ILE A 81 -0.52 12.13 -7.88
C ILE A 81 -2.01 12.34 -8.16
N ILE A 82 -2.47 12.03 -9.37
CA ILE A 82 -3.90 12.10 -9.73
C ILE A 82 -4.72 11.15 -8.83
N GLY A 83 -4.22 9.95 -8.55
CA GLY A 83 -4.84 9.00 -7.62
C GLY A 83 -4.94 9.53 -6.19
N ILE A 84 -3.92 10.25 -5.70
CA ILE A 84 -3.98 10.92 -4.38
C ILE A 84 -5.11 11.96 -4.38
N PHE A 85 -5.15 12.84 -5.38
CA PHE A 85 -6.20 13.87 -5.47
C PHE A 85 -7.60 13.25 -5.51
N PHE A 86 -7.78 12.20 -6.30
CA PHE A 86 -9.02 11.45 -6.38
C PHE A 86 -9.42 10.88 -5.01
N ALA A 87 -8.51 10.18 -4.33
CA ALA A 87 -8.77 9.58 -3.03
C ALA A 87 -9.14 10.61 -1.96
N LEU A 88 -8.42 11.75 -1.94
CA LEU A 88 -8.70 12.86 -1.03
C LEU A 88 -10.06 13.51 -1.32
N TYR A 89 -10.41 13.68 -2.58
CA TYR A 89 -11.71 14.21 -2.99
C TYR A 89 -12.85 13.30 -2.54
N ILE A 90 -12.73 11.98 -2.75
CA ILE A 90 -13.73 11.02 -2.28
C ILE A 90 -13.85 11.04 -0.76
N LYS A 91 -12.74 11.02 -0.01
CA LYS A 91 -12.78 11.11 1.47
C LYS A 91 -13.43 12.39 1.97
N LYS A 92 -13.34 13.50 1.24
CA LYS A 92 -13.97 14.78 1.60
C LYS A 92 -15.51 14.72 1.52
N ILE A 93 -16.06 13.96 0.57
CA ILE A 93 -17.51 13.92 0.30
C ILE A 93 -18.25 12.78 1.04
N LEU A 94 -17.52 11.79 1.56
CA LEU A 94 -18.12 10.64 2.25
C LEU A 94 -18.25 10.84 3.76
N ASN A 95 -19.41 10.48 4.31
CA ASN A 95 -19.62 10.37 5.76
C ASN A 95 -19.07 9.02 6.28
N LYS A 96 -18.84 8.91 7.61
CA LYS A 96 -18.21 7.73 8.24
C LYS A 96 -18.73 6.37 7.77
N ARG A 97 -20.06 6.16 7.70
CA ARG A 97 -20.64 4.87 7.23
C ARG A 97 -20.25 4.55 5.78
N LYS A 98 -20.27 5.55 4.90
CA LYS A 98 -19.90 5.38 3.48
C LYS A 98 -18.39 5.17 3.30
N ILE A 99 -17.55 5.60 4.25
CA ILE A 99 -16.11 5.32 4.23
C ILE A 99 -15.86 3.81 4.36
N ILE A 100 -16.59 3.13 5.24
CA ILE A 100 -16.48 1.67 5.41
C ILE A 100 -16.84 0.97 4.11
N GLU A 101 -18.00 1.29 3.53
CA GLU A 101 -18.42 0.73 2.22
C GLU A 101 -17.40 1.04 1.11
N PHE A 102 -16.78 2.22 1.15
CA PHE A 102 -15.75 2.62 0.20
C PHE A 102 -14.46 1.80 0.33
N GLU A 103 -14.05 1.39 1.53
CA GLU A 103 -12.90 0.50 1.73
C GLU A 103 -13.07 -0.85 1.03
N TYR A 104 -14.23 -1.48 1.16
CA TYR A 104 -14.57 -2.73 0.43
C TYR A 104 -14.51 -2.52 -1.08
N VAL A 105 -15.15 -1.46 -1.58
CA VAL A 105 -15.20 -1.16 -3.01
C VAL A 105 -13.80 -0.94 -3.57
N ILE A 106 -12.90 -0.27 -2.83
CA ILE A 106 -11.52 -0.09 -3.28
C ILE A 106 -10.79 -1.43 -3.39
N ILE A 107 -10.92 -2.31 -2.39
CA ILE A 107 -10.27 -3.63 -2.41
C ILE A 107 -10.78 -4.44 -3.60
N LEU A 108 -12.09 -4.49 -3.80
CA LEU A 108 -12.71 -5.19 -4.93
C LEU A 108 -12.23 -4.67 -6.29
N ILE A 109 -12.26 -3.34 -6.48
CA ILE A 109 -11.79 -2.71 -7.72
C ILE A 109 -10.30 -3.02 -7.92
N HIS A 110 -9.49 -2.96 -6.86
CA HIS A 110 -8.07 -3.26 -6.94
C HIS A 110 -7.84 -4.73 -7.34
N SER A 111 -8.56 -5.68 -6.74
CA SER A 111 -8.53 -7.09 -7.09
C SER A 111 -8.85 -7.31 -8.58
N ILE A 112 -9.89 -6.64 -9.09
CA ILE A 112 -10.31 -6.71 -10.49
C ILE A 112 -9.22 -6.13 -11.41
N VAL A 113 -8.65 -4.97 -11.07
CA VAL A 113 -7.56 -4.36 -11.85
C VAL A 113 -6.37 -5.33 -11.94
N LEU A 114 -5.93 -5.92 -10.83
CA LEU A 114 -4.84 -6.89 -10.83
C LEU A 114 -5.18 -8.16 -11.63
N PHE A 115 -6.42 -8.62 -11.56
CA PHE A 115 -6.87 -9.77 -12.35
C PHE A 115 -6.79 -9.50 -13.86
N ILE A 116 -7.30 -8.34 -14.29
CA ILE A 116 -7.24 -7.88 -15.69
C ILE A 116 -5.79 -7.76 -16.14
N VAL A 117 -4.90 -7.18 -15.32
CA VAL A 117 -3.47 -7.07 -15.65
C VAL A 117 -2.84 -8.43 -15.95
N GLY A 118 -3.21 -9.49 -15.24
CA GLY A 118 -2.69 -10.83 -15.51
C GLY A 118 -3.23 -11.47 -16.80
N LEU A 119 -4.32 -10.95 -17.38
CA LEU A 119 -4.83 -11.33 -18.70
C LEU A 119 -4.08 -10.62 -19.84
N LEU A 120 -3.53 -9.43 -19.58
CA LEU A 120 -2.87 -8.62 -20.59
C LEU A 120 -1.47 -9.16 -20.92
N PRO A 121 -1.16 -9.37 -22.22
CA PRO A 121 0.11 -9.94 -22.64
C PRO A 121 1.30 -9.03 -22.29
N GLN A 122 2.50 -9.60 -22.35
CA GLN A 122 3.76 -8.87 -22.14
C GLN A 122 3.95 -7.72 -23.15
N THR A 123 3.36 -7.84 -24.35
CA THR A 123 3.43 -6.82 -25.42
C THR A 123 2.50 -5.63 -25.20
N PHE A 124 1.60 -5.70 -24.21
CA PHE A 124 0.71 -4.59 -23.88
C PHE A 124 1.49 -3.46 -23.21
N SER A 125 1.01 -2.22 -23.33
CA SER A 125 1.72 -1.04 -22.82
C SER A 125 1.99 -1.09 -21.31
N ASP A 126 3.27 -1.13 -20.95
CA ASP A 126 3.73 -1.07 -19.56
C ASP A 126 3.26 0.22 -18.87
N THR A 127 3.27 1.36 -19.56
CA THR A 127 2.79 2.63 -19.03
C THR A 127 1.33 2.57 -18.60
N VAL A 128 0.47 1.90 -19.37
CA VAL A 128 -0.96 1.75 -19.04
C VAL A 128 -1.15 0.82 -17.86
N ILE A 129 -0.44 -0.31 -17.83
CA ILE A 129 -0.51 -1.29 -16.74
C ILE A 129 -0.02 -0.68 -15.44
N VAL A 130 1.22 -0.19 -15.43
CA VAL A 130 1.84 0.40 -14.24
C VAL A 130 1.07 1.65 -13.81
N GLY A 131 0.65 2.49 -14.76
CA GLY A 131 -0.18 3.66 -14.46
C GLY A 131 -1.46 3.30 -13.74
N SER A 132 -2.20 2.30 -14.24
CA SER A 132 -3.46 1.85 -13.63
C SER A 132 -3.24 1.31 -12.21
N ILE A 133 -2.18 0.53 -11.99
CA ILE A 133 -1.81 0.03 -10.66
C ILE A 133 -1.36 1.19 -9.77
N SER A 134 -0.56 2.14 -10.27
CA SER A 134 -0.11 3.32 -9.52
C SER A 134 -1.28 4.19 -9.07
N PHE A 135 -2.25 4.43 -9.94
CA PHE A 135 -3.48 5.15 -9.58
C PHE A 135 -4.20 4.45 -8.43
N MET A 136 -4.42 3.14 -8.55
CA MET A 136 -5.08 2.35 -7.52
C MET A 136 -4.28 2.29 -6.22
N SER A 137 -2.94 2.22 -6.30
CA SER A 137 -2.05 2.20 -5.13
C SER A 137 -2.09 3.51 -4.35
N ALA A 138 -2.25 4.65 -5.02
CA ALA A 138 -2.42 5.95 -4.38
C ALA A 138 -3.73 6.01 -3.58
N ILE A 139 -4.81 5.51 -4.18
CA ILE A 139 -6.11 5.39 -3.50
C ILE A 139 -5.98 4.46 -2.29
N PHE A 140 -5.31 3.32 -2.46
CA PHE A 140 -5.06 2.36 -1.40
C PHE A 140 -4.29 2.98 -0.23
N MET A 141 -3.19 3.67 -0.53
CA MET A 141 -2.34 4.35 0.45
C MET A 141 -3.11 5.39 1.26
N ILE A 142 -3.94 6.20 0.61
CA ILE A 142 -4.73 7.22 1.30
C ILE A 142 -5.83 6.57 2.12
N THR A 143 -6.45 5.51 1.62
CA THR A 143 -7.56 4.81 2.27
C THR A 143 -7.11 4.07 3.53
N PHE A 144 -6.09 3.20 3.41
CA PHE A 144 -5.65 2.26 4.45
C PHE A 144 -4.40 2.76 5.20
N ASN A 145 -4.48 3.94 5.81
CA ASN A 145 -3.33 4.61 6.43
C ASN A 145 -3.25 4.48 7.96
N LYS A 146 -3.96 3.51 8.54
CA LYS A 146 -3.98 3.25 9.98
C LYS A 146 -3.89 1.78 10.34
N VAL A 147 -3.14 1.48 11.39
CA VAL A 147 -3.01 0.15 11.98
C VAL A 147 -2.95 0.27 13.49
N GLU A 148 -3.82 -0.40 14.23
CA GLU A 148 -3.88 -0.38 15.70
C GLU A 148 -3.92 1.06 16.28
N GLY A 149 -4.61 1.98 15.59
CA GLY A 149 -4.67 3.40 15.93
C GLY A 149 -3.40 4.23 15.64
N LEU A 150 -2.36 3.62 15.06
CA LEU A 150 -1.15 4.27 14.57
C LEU A 150 -1.32 4.68 13.11
N SER A 151 -0.84 5.85 12.73
CA SER A 151 -0.70 6.19 11.32
C SER A 151 0.45 5.38 10.73
N TYR A 152 0.20 4.70 9.62
CA TYR A 152 1.26 4.06 8.84
C TYR A 152 1.00 4.32 7.36
N VAL A 153 2.00 4.05 6.55
CA VAL A 153 1.87 4.16 5.11
C VAL A 153 2.03 2.77 4.52
N THR A 154 0.96 2.24 3.95
CA THR A 154 0.83 0.83 3.50
C THR A 154 1.93 0.41 2.52
N ASN A 155 2.49 1.38 1.80
CA ASN A 155 3.43 1.21 0.69
C ASN A 155 4.75 1.99 0.85
N MET A 156 5.01 2.65 2.00
CA MET A 156 6.30 3.33 2.24
C MET A 156 7.09 2.66 3.36
N CYS A 157 8.22 2.04 3.01
CA CYS A 157 9.11 1.41 3.98
C CYS A 157 9.86 2.44 4.84
N THR A 158 10.39 3.51 4.25
CA THR A 158 11.24 4.48 4.98
C THR A 158 10.51 5.18 6.13
N GLY A 159 9.26 5.59 5.90
CA GLY A 159 8.43 6.22 6.93
C GLY A 159 8.15 5.27 8.08
N ASN A 160 7.74 4.03 7.78
CA ASN A 160 7.47 3.01 8.78
C ASN A 160 8.75 2.59 9.54
N LEU A 161 9.91 2.54 8.88
CA LEU A 161 11.21 2.26 9.50
C LEU A 161 11.62 3.35 10.49
N ARG A 162 11.41 4.62 10.11
CA ARG A 162 11.61 5.74 11.03
C ARG A 162 10.69 5.61 12.24
N SER A 163 9.39 5.38 12.03
CA SER A 163 8.43 5.23 13.12
C SER A 163 8.73 4.03 14.01
N ALA A 164 9.20 2.91 13.47
CA ALA A 164 9.68 1.77 14.24
C ALA A 164 10.84 2.19 15.16
N SER A 165 11.86 2.83 14.57
CA SER A 165 13.06 3.28 15.27
C SER A 165 12.73 4.26 16.40
N GLU A 166 11.86 5.25 16.14
CA GLU A 166 11.44 6.23 17.14
C GLU A 166 10.68 5.58 18.31
N ASN A 167 9.82 4.60 18.05
CA ASN A 167 9.06 3.93 19.11
C ASN A 167 9.95 2.97 19.93
N ILE A 168 10.90 2.29 19.30
CA ILE A 168 11.89 1.46 19.99
C ILE A 168 12.82 2.33 20.84
N PHE A 169 13.25 3.49 20.33
CA PHE A 169 14.05 4.44 21.09
C PHE A 169 13.32 4.89 22.37
N LYS A 170 12.04 5.26 22.26
CA LYS A 170 11.22 5.64 23.42
C LYS A 170 11.10 4.53 24.47
N PHE A 171 11.02 3.27 24.04
CA PHE A 171 11.02 2.13 24.95
C PHE A 171 12.36 1.99 25.69
N LEU A 172 13.48 2.05 24.96
CA LEU A 172 14.81 1.86 25.52
C LEU A 172 15.25 3.00 26.45
N PHE A 173 14.96 4.25 26.07
CA PHE A 173 15.55 5.43 26.72
C PHE A 173 14.53 6.28 27.51
N ASN A 174 13.24 6.25 27.16
CA ASN A 174 12.23 7.09 27.80
C ASN A 174 11.31 6.31 28.75
N LYS A 175 11.59 5.01 28.99
CA LYS A 175 10.77 4.09 29.79
C LYS A 175 9.30 4.03 29.33
N ASP A 176 9.04 4.31 28.04
CA ASP A 176 7.71 4.18 27.46
C ASP A 176 7.47 2.71 27.07
N ASN A 177 6.84 1.96 27.98
CA ASN A 177 6.50 0.55 27.77
C ASN A 177 5.56 0.32 26.55
N THR A 178 4.89 1.36 26.05
CA THR A 178 4.08 1.25 24.82
C THR A 178 4.92 1.32 23.55
N GLY A 179 6.14 1.85 23.64
CA GLY A 179 7.06 2.01 22.52
C GLY A 179 7.45 0.68 21.88
N LEU A 180 7.67 -0.38 22.66
CA LEU A 180 8.01 -1.70 22.12
C LEU A 180 6.87 -2.26 21.26
N LYS A 181 5.63 -2.25 21.77
CA LYS A 181 4.45 -2.73 21.03
C LYS A 181 4.29 -1.97 19.71
N LYS A 182 4.36 -0.63 19.75
CA LYS A 182 4.23 0.21 18.55
C LYS A 182 5.36 -0.04 17.55
N GLY A 183 6.59 -0.18 18.04
CA GLY A 183 7.77 -0.52 17.23
C GLY A 183 7.60 -1.86 16.51
N LEU A 184 7.14 -2.89 17.24
CA LEU A 184 6.89 -4.23 16.68
C LEU A 184 5.78 -4.23 15.62
N ILE A 185 4.74 -3.39 15.77
CA ILE A 185 3.71 -3.22 14.73
C ILE A 185 4.35 -2.72 13.43
N TYR A 186 5.15 -1.66 13.48
CA TYR A 186 5.84 -1.15 12.28
C TYR A 186 6.85 -2.15 11.70
N ILE A 187 7.58 -2.89 12.54
CA ILE A 187 8.47 -3.97 12.08
C ILE A 187 7.68 -5.05 11.33
N THR A 188 6.52 -5.45 11.87
CA THR A 188 5.67 -6.46 11.23
C THR A 188 5.23 -6.01 9.84
N ILE A 189 4.84 -4.75 9.70
CA ILE A 189 4.50 -4.15 8.39
C ILE A 189 5.70 -4.17 7.43
N LEU A 190 6.90 -3.79 7.90
CA LEU A 190 8.12 -3.82 7.08
C LEU A 190 8.49 -5.23 6.62
N CYS A 191 8.45 -6.20 7.54
CA CYS A 191 8.69 -7.61 7.22
C CYS A 191 7.65 -8.14 6.23
N SER A 192 6.38 -7.74 6.36
CA SER A 192 5.32 -8.12 5.42
C SER A 192 5.57 -7.56 4.02
N PHE A 193 6.01 -6.30 3.91
CA PHE A 193 6.39 -5.73 2.62
C PHE A 193 7.57 -6.49 1.99
N ALA A 194 8.62 -6.74 2.77
CA ALA A 194 9.80 -7.45 2.31
C ALA A 194 9.47 -8.89 1.87
N LEU A 195 8.62 -9.59 2.63
CA LEU A 195 8.11 -10.91 2.27
C LEU A 195 7.30 -10.84 0.97
N GLY A 196 6.44 -9.83 0.84
CA GLY A 196 5.68 -9.57 -0.38
C GLY A 196 6.58 -9.40 -1.60
N ALA A 197 7.61 -8.56 -1.51
CA ALA A 197 8.57 -8.35 -2.58
C ALA A 197 9.35 -9.64 -2.92
N PHE A 198 9.79 -10.39 -1.91
CA PHE A 198 10.45 -11.68 -2.09
C PHE A 198 9.55 -12.69 -2.83
N LEU A 199 8.32 -12.89 -2.36
CA LEU A 199 7.36 -13.80 -2.99
C LEU A 199 6.97 -13.29 -4.39
N GLY A 200 6.82 -11.98 -4.55
CA GLY A 200 6.55 -11.33 -5.82
C GLY A 200 7.61 -11.67 -6.86
N THR A 201 8.89 -11.46 -6.53
CA THR A 201 9.99 -11.83 -7.44
C THR A 201 10.04 -13.34 -7.68
N LEU A 202 9.93 -14.16 -6.63
CA LEU A 202 9.95 -15.63 -6.74
C LEU A 202 8.87 -16.14 -7.71
N PHE A 203 7.61 -15.78 -7.48
CA PHE A 203 6.50 -16.25 -8.29
C PHE A 203 6.45 -15.61 -9.66
N THR A 204 6.91 -14.37 -9.81
CA THR A 204 7.04 -13.73 -11.13
C THR A 204 8.07 -14.45 -11.99
N ASN A 205 9.16 -14.95 -11.42
CA ASN A 205 10.13 -15.76 -12.15
C ASN A 205 9.59 -17.14 -12.56
N ILE A 206 8.63 -17.69 -11.81
CA ILE A 206 8.02 -19.01 -12.09
C ILE A 206 6.84 -18.89 -13.08
N PHE A 207 5.96 -17.92 -12.86
CA PHE A 207 4.67 -17.79 -13.57
C PHE A 207 4.61 -16.60 -14.55
N GLY A 208 5.66 -15.78 -14.61
CA GLY A 208 5.72 -14.58 -15.46
C GLY A 208 4.60 -13.59 -15.13
N ILE A 209 3.99 -13.02 -16.17
CA ILE A 209 2.90 -12.05 -16.05
C ILE A 209 1.68 -12.55 -15.24
N ARG A 210 1.47 -13.86 -15.16
CA ARG A 210 0.31 -14.44 -14.45
C ARG A 210 0.50 -14.45 -12.93
N ALA A 211 1.71 -14.21 -12.43
CA ALA A 211 2.00 -14.17 -10.99
C ALA A 211 1.14 -13.14 -10.25
N ILE A 212 0.74 -12.05 -10.92
CA ILE A 212 -0.10 -10.99 -10.34
C ILE A 212 -1.47 -11.48 -9.85
N TRP A 213 -1.96 -12.62 -10.34
CA TRP A 213 -3.20 -13.23 -9.85
C TRP A 213 -3.10 -13.70 -8.40
N ILE A 214 -1.89 -13.97 -7.89
CA ILE A 214 -1.68 -14.27 -6.48
C ILE A 214 -2.05 -13.05 -5.63
N SER A 215 -1.60 -11.85 -6.02
CA SER A 215 -2.00 -10.60 -5.34
C SER A 215 -3.49 -10.33 -5.45
N SER A 216 -4.10 -10.58 -6.61
CA SER A 216 -5.55 -10.45 -6.79
C SER A 216 -6.32 -11.39 -5.84
N ALA A 217 -5.91 -12.66 -5.75
CA ALA A 217 -6.53 -13.64 -4.86
C ALA A 217 -6.35 -13.27 -3.37
N LEU A 218 -5.16 -12.78 -2.97
CA LEU A 218 -4.92 -12.31 -1.61
C LEU A 218 -5.82 -11.14 -1.21
N LEU A 219 -6.07 -10.20 -2.13
CA LEU A 219 -7.00 -9.10 -1.88
C LEU A 219 -8.46 -9.58 -1.76
N LEU A 220 -8.88 -10.57 -2.55
CA LEU A 220 -10.20 -11.19 -2.40
C LEU A 220 -10.34 -11.93 -1.06
N VAL A 221 -9.26 -12.56 -0.57
CA VAL A 221 -9.25 -13.13 0.79
C VAL A 221 -9.46 -12.04 1.83
N VAL A 222 -8.75 -10.90 1.73
CA VAL A 222 -8.97 -9.75 2.62
C VAL A 222 -10.40 -9.25 2.56
N GLU A 223 -10.97 -9.13 1.37
CA GLU A 223 -12.36 -8.72 1.18
C GLU A 223 -13.35 -9.69 1.86
N SER A 224 -13.12 -11.00 1.73
CA SER A 224 -13.93 -12.02 2.39
C SER A 224 -13.81 -11.94 3.92
N LEU A 225 -12.60 -11.77 4.47
CA LEU A 225 -12.37 -11.61 5.91
C LEU A 225 -13.09 -10.39 6.45
N MET A 226 -13.01 -9.27 5.74
CA MET A 226 -13.75 -8.07 6.10
C MET A 226 -15.25 -8.33 6.13
N PHE A 227 -15.79 -9.02 5.11
CA PHE A 227 -17.22 -9.28 4.99
C PHE A 227 -17.77 -10.13 6.15
N PHE A 228 -17.00 -11.12 6.63
CA PHE A 228 -17.41 -11.99 7.73
C PHE A 228 -17.25 -11.38 9.13
N GLU A 229 -16.47 -10.31 9.29
CA GLU A 229 -16.31 -9.58 10.55
C GLU A 229 -17.36 -8.48 10.79
N LYS A 230 -18.27 -8.28 9.82
CA LYS A 230 -19.29 -7.23 9.81
C LYS A 230 -20.51 -7.59 10.66
#